data_AF-A0A7V7F0H6-F1
#
_entry.id   AF-A0A7V7F0H6-F1
#
_cell.length_a   1.000
_cell.length_b   1.000
_cell.length_c   1.000
_cell.angle_alpha   90.00
_cell.angle_beta   90.00
_cell.angle_gamma   90.00
#
_symmetry.space_group_name_H-M   'P 1'
#
loop_
_entity.id
_entity.type
_entity.pdbx_description
1 polymer ?
#
loop_
_entity_poly.entity_id
_entity_poly.type
_entity_poly.pdbx_seq_one_letter_code
_entity_poly.pdbx_strand_id
1 'polypeptide(L)'
;MRLTEQKKASLGVVSQGVKVTNFDLRRLMAEIAIDVGSMVQARQFYGDISVSQDTPRHLSGDPAILKKIVLGLVNHSLSSLDVGGVTIRVAPGGHDVEGGCVLNITVTDTSIGMLPEELDEIFIPSRQHGDYVDQREKKSELFYVRELARLLDGNLSVHSAFGWGTRYSLSVAMHGAAMHVSNWD
;
A
#
# COMPACT_ATOMS: atom_id res chain seq x y z
N MET A 1 -2.24 32.32 -5.71
CA MET A 1 -0.97 31.82 -5.11
C MET A 1 -1.14 31.56 -3.61
N ARG A 2 -2.06 30.66 -3.21
CA ARG A 2 -2.39 30.34 -1.80
C ARG A 2 -2.64 28.84 -1.54
N LEU A 3 -2.36 27.97 -2.52
CA LEU A 3 -2.64 26.52 -2.44
C LEU A 3 -1.43 25.69 -1.99
N THR A 4 -0.23 26.28 -1.92
CA THR A 4 1.02 25.56 -1.60
C THR A 4 1.32 25.45 -0.11
N GLU A 5 0.77 26.33 0.74
CA GLU A 5 1.07 26.33 2.18
C GLU A 5 0.11 25.44 2.99
N GLN A 6 -1.14 25.25 2.55
CA GLN A 6 -2.06 24.32 3.20
C GLN A 6 -1.70 22.84 3.01
N LYS A 7 -0.88 22.50 2.02
CA LYS A 7 -0.34 21.13 1.82
C LYS A 7 0.83 20.79 2.76
N LYS A 8 1.48 21.80 3.37
CA LYS A 8 2.59 21.60 4.32
C LYS A 8 2.13 21.38 5.76
N ALA A 9 0.91 21.77 6.12
CA ALA A 9 0.46 21.81 7.51
C ALA A 9 -0.12 20.49 8.03
N SER A 10 -0.49 19.54 7.17
CA SER A 10 -1.21 18.34 7.61
C SER A 10 -0.34 17.15 8.02
N LEU A 11 0.96 17.09 7.70
CA LEU A 11 1.77 15.92 8.05
C LEU A 11 3.27 16.21 8.26
N GLY A 12 3.68 16.39 9.52
CA GLY A 12 5.06 16.09 9.96
C GLY A 12 5.40 14.59 9.95
N VAL A 13 4.68 13.78 9.16
CA VAL A 13 4.72 12.31 9.17
C VAL A 13 5.46 11.74 7.95
N VAL A 14 5.58 12.50 6.86
CA VAL A 14 6.40 12.09 5.70
C VAL A 14 7.35 13.21 5.30
N SER A 15 8.61 13.09 5.72
CA SER A 15 9.67 14.05 5.41
C SER A 15 10.39 13.79 4.08
N GLN A 16 10.06 12.69 3.39
CA GLN A 16 10.68 12.30 2.12
C GLN A 16 9.76 12.62 0.94
N GLY A 17 10.31 13.33 -0.06
CA GLY A 17 9.64 13.52 -1.35
C GLY A 17 9.63 12.23 -2.19
N VAL A 18 8.70 12.15 -3.14
CA VAL A 18 8.54 11.05 -4.10
C VAL A 18 9.72 11.05 -5.09
N LYS A 19 10.35 9.90 -5.28
CA LYS A 19 11.43 9.71 -6.27
C LYS A 19 10.89 8.93 -7.47
N VAL A 20 10.58 9.64 -8.54
CA VAL A 20 10.10 9.00 -9.78
C VAL A 20 11.26 8.33 -10.50
N THR A 21 11.16 7.02 -10.68
CA THR A 21 12.15 6.17 -11.37
C THR A 21 11.43 5.13 -12.22
N ASN A 22 12.07 4.70 -13.31
CA ASN A 22 11.59 3.54 -14.07
C ASN A 22 11.92 2.25 -13.33
N PHE A 23 10.96 1.34 -13.22
CA PHE A 23 11.15 0.05 -12.54
C PHE A 23 10.38 -1.08 -13.23
N ASP A 24 10.84 -2.32 -12.99
CA ASP A 24 10.14 -3.55 -13.38
C ASP A 24 9.19 -3.96 -12.25
N LEU A 25 7.88 -3.88 -12.49
CA LEU A 25 6.85 -4.23 -11.53
C LEU A 25 6.95 -5.69 -11.09
N ARG A 26 7.26 -6.61 -12.00
CA ARG A 26 7.36 -8.04 -11.67
C ARG A 26 8.54 -8.29 -10.74
N ARG A 27 9.66 -7.59 -10.96
CA ARG A 27 10.81 -7.63 -10.05
C ARG A 27 10.46 -7.09 -8.65
N LEU A 28 9.79 -5.94 -8.59
CA LEU A 28 9.33 -5.37 -7.31
C LEU A 28 8.41 -6.33 -6.56
N MET A 29 7.45 -6.95 -7.25
CA MET A 29 6.54 -7.92 -6.65
C MET A 29 7.24 -9.21 -6.21
N ALA A 30 8.28 -9.65 -6.92
CA ALA A 30 9.12 -10.77 -6.50
C ALA A 30 9.93 -10.44 -5.22
N GLU A 31 10.47 -9.23 -5.11
CA GLU A 31 11.13 -8.78 -3.89
C GLU A 31 10.16 -8.73 -2.70
N ILE A 32 8.94 -8.23 -2.93
CA ILE A 32 7.87 -8.27 -1.92
C ILE A 32 7.51 -9.71 -1.56
N ALA A 33 7.47 -10.64 -2.51
CA ALA A 33 7.19 -12.05 -2.25
C ALA A 33 8.20 -12.70 -1.31
N ILE A 34 9.49 -12.34 -1.42
CA ILE A 34 10.54 -12.83 -0.50
C ILE A 34 10.29 -12.33 0.92
N ASP A 35 10.00 -11.03 1.06
CA ASP A 35 9.71 -10.41 2.35
C ASP A 35 8.46 -11.03 3.00
N VAL A 36 7.37 -11.14 2.23
CA VAL A 36 6.10 -11.75 2.69
C VAL A 36 6.29 -13.22 3.03
N GLY A 37 7.03 -13.98 2.22
CA GLY A 37 7.34 -15.37 2.48
C GLY A 37 8.01 -15.58 3.84
N SER A 38 8.96 -14.70 4.18
CA SER A 38 9.62 -14.71 5.49
C SER A 38 8.65 -14.41 6.64
N MET A 39 7.75 -13.43 6.45
CA MET A 39 6.75 -13.04 7.46
C MET A 39 5.75 -14.16 7.76
N VAL A 40 5.21 -14.80 6.71
CA VAL A 40 4.19 -15.85 6.87
C VAL A 40 4.79 -17.15 7.39
N GLN A 41 6.02 -17.49 6.99
CA GLN A 41 6.73 -18.68 7.48
C GLN A 41 6.97 -18.60 8.99
N ALA A 42 7.37 -17.43 9.51
CA ALA A 42 7.63 -17.23 10.93
C ALA A 42 6.40 -17.45 11.83
N ARG A 43 5.18 -17.41 11.26
CA ARG A 43 3.91 -17.54 11.97
C ARG A 43 3.04 -18.70 11.46
N GLN A 44 3.55 -19.54 10.56
CA GLN A 44 2.82 -20.64 9.91
C GLN A 44 1.54 -20.21 9.16
N PHE A 45 1.56 -19.02 8.57
CA PHE A 45 0.51 -18.54 7.66
C PHE A 45 0.85 -18.84 6.21
N TYR A 46 -0.12 -18.67 5.30
CA TYR A 46 0.13 -18.69 3.87
C TYR A 46 0.23 -17.27 3.28
N GLY A 47 0.94 -17.16 2.17
CA GLY A 47 1.01 -15.94 1.36
C GLY A 47 0.88 -16.29 -0.11
N ASP A 48 -0.01 -15.60 -0.81
CA ASP A 48 -0.17 -15.70 -2.26
C ASP A 48 0.02 -14.32 -2.91
N ILE A 49 0.79 -14.26 -4.00
CA ILE A 49 1.00 -13.02 -4.75
C ILE A 49 0.84 -13.32 -6.24
N SER A 50 0.02 -12.52 -6.92
CA SER A 50 -0.09 -12.61 -8.38
C SER A 50 -0.18 -11.24 -9.04
N VAL A 51 0.42 -11.12 -10.22
CA VAL A 51 0.32 -9.96 -11.09
C VAL A 51 -0.38 -10.39 -12.38
N SER A 52 -1.46 -9.71 -12.74
CA SER A 52 -2.17 -9.95 -14.00
C SER A 52 -1.21 -9.87 -15.20
N GLN A 53 -1.51 -10.65 -16.24
CA GLN A 53 -0.71 -10.62 -17.47
C GLN A 53 -0.84 -9.28 -18.20
N ASP A 54 -2.02 -8.65 -18.09
CA ASP A 54 -2.33 -7.37 -18.73
C ASP A 54 -1.73 -6.16 -17.99
N THR A 55 -1.13 -6.37 -16.82
CA THR A 55 -0.47 -5.28 -16.09
C THR A 55 0.86 -4.92 -16.78
N PRO A 56 1.11 -3.64 -17.11
CA PRO A 56 2.37 -3.23 -17.70
C PRO A 56 3.57 -3.63 -16.83
N ARG A 57 4.59 -4.19 -17.48
CA ARG A 57 5.81 -4.65 -16.79
C ARG A 57 6.70 -3.49 -16.33
N HIS A 58 6.84 -2.46 -17.17
CA HIS A 58 7.72 -1.33 -16.90
C HIS A 58 6.89 -0.09 -16.61
N LEU A 59 7.10 0.49 -15.43
CA LEU A 59 6.35 1.63 -14.93
C LEU A 59 7.31 2.72 -14.45
N SER A 60 6.80 3.93 -14.35
CA SER A 60 7.50 5.07 -13.76
C SER A 60 6.75 5.54 -12.52
N GLY A 61 7.47 5.60 -11.39
CA GLY A 61 6.94 5.96 -10.08
C GLY A 61 7.98 5.75 -8.98
N ASP A 62 7.57 5.76 -7.71
CA ASP A 62 8.45 5.45 -6.59
C ASP A 62 8.22 4.02 -6.08
N PRO A 63 9.03 3.04 -6.53
CA PRO A 63 8.86 1.64 -6.13
C PRO A 63 9.13 1.41 -4.64
N ALA A 64 9.92 2.28 -3.99
CA ALA A 64 10.23 2.14 -2.57
C ALA A 64 9.02 2.53 -1.69
N ILE A 65 8.32 3.60 -2.05
CA ILE A 65 7.06 3.96 -1.38
C ILE A 65 5.99 2.89 -1.66
N LEU A 66 5.86 2.40 -2.90
CA LEU A 66 4.89 1.34 -3.22
C LEU A 66 5.17 0.07 -2.39
N LYS A 67 6.43 -0.35 -2.29
CA LYS A 67 6.84 -1.48 -1.45
C LYS A 67 6.45 -1.27 0.01
N LYS A 68 6.72 -0.08 0.58
CA LYS A 68 6.36 0.26 1.96
C LYS A 68 4.85 0.17 2.19
N ILE A 69 4.04 0.65 1.25
CA ILE A 69 2.57 0.55 1.32
C ILE A 69 2.16 -0.92 1.39
N VAL A 70 2.60 -1.74 0.43
CA VAL A 70 2.20 -3.16 0.36
C VAL A 70 2.64 -3.94 1.61
N LEU A 71 3.89 -3.78 2.04
CA LEU A 71 4.38 -4.45 3.25
C LEU A 71 3.69 -3.96 4.52
N GLY A 72 3.31 -2.68 4.59
CA GLY A 72 2.50 -2.16 5.70
C GLY A 72 1.13 -2.82 5.75
N LEU A 73 0.42 -2.93 4.63
CA LEU A 73 -0.88 -3.62 4.58
C LEU A 73 -0.75 -5.09 4.99
N VAL A 74 0.30 -5.78 4.55
CA VAL A 74 0.56 -7.17 4.94
C VAL A 74 0.84 -7.28 6.44
N ASN A 75 1.72 -6.47 7.00
CA ASN A 75 2.03 -6.50 8.43
C ASN A 75 0.79 -6.28 9.28
N HIS A 76 -0.02 -5.28 8.93
CA HIS A 76 -1.28 -5.02 9.62
C HIS A 76 -2.22 -6.25 9.58
N SER A 77 -2.34 -6.87 8.39
CA SER A 77 -3.16 -8.08 8.20
C SER A 77 -2.66 -9.25 9.07
N LEU A 78 -1.35 -9.54 9.02
CA LEU A 78 -0.73 -10.65 9.77
C LEU A 78 -0.75 -10.44 11.28
N SER A 79 -0.85 -9.19 11.76
CA SER A 79 -0.94 -8.86 13.17
C SER A 79 -2.30 -9.17 13.79
N SER A 80 -3.34 -9.34 12.97
CA SER A 80 -4.73 -9.61 13.41
C SER A 80 -5.21 -11.00 12.99
N LEU A 81 -4.30 -11.84 12.49
CA LEU A 81 -4.56 -13.20 12.03
C LEU A 81 -4.23 -14.21 13.13
N ASP A 82 -5.18 -15.11 13.41
CA ASP A 82 -4.96 -16.29 14.24
C ASP A 82 -4.58 -17.51 13.38
N VAL A 83 -5.22 -17.65 12.21
CA VAL A 83 -5.01 -18.72 11.22
C VAL A 83 -5.27 -18.20 9.81
N GLY A 84 -4.70 -18.88 8.82
CA GLY A 84 -4.91 -18.57 7.40
C GLY A 84 -3.76 -17.76 6.82
N GLY A 85 -4.04 -16.62 6.19
CA GLY A 85 -3.01 -15.90 5.44
C GLY A 85 -3.46 -14.67 4.69
N VAL A 86 -2.60 -14.25 3.75
CA VAL A 86 -2.79 -13.04 2.94
C VAL A 86 -2.67 -13.36 1.46
N THR A 87 -3.45 -12.65 0.64
CA THR A 87 -3.40 -12.72 -0.83
C THR A 87 -3.22 -11.32 -1.41
N ILE A 88 -2.20 -11.14 -2.24
CA ILE A 88 -1.89 -9.89 -2.93
C ILE A 88 -2.17 -10.07 -4.42
N ARG A 89 -3.07 -9.24 -4.97
CA ARG A 89 -3.37 -9.22 -6.41
C ARG A 89 -3.01 -7.86 -6.98
N VAL A 90 -2.34 -7.85 -8.13
CA VAL A 90 -2.00 -6.63 -8.88
C VAL A 90 -2.61 -6.72 -10.27
N ALA A 91 -3.41 -5.72 -10.64
CA ALA A 91 -4.11 -5.64 -11.92
C ALA A 91 -4.08 -4.21 -12.49
N PRO A 92 -4.22 -4.03 -13.81
CA PRO A 92 -4.45 -2.71 -14.37
C PRO A 92 -5.85 -2.22 -13.96
N GLY A 93 -5.94 -0.95 -13.54
CA GLY A 93 -7.17 -0.24 -13.22
C GLY A 93 -7.72 0.60 -14.37
N GLY A 94 -7.17 0.43 -15.57
CA GLY A 94 -7.45 1.25 -16.74
C GLY A 94 -6.35 2.29 -16.99
N HIS A 95 -6.64 3.20 -17.92
CA HIS A 95 -5.77 4.33 -18.23
C HIS A 95 -6.19 5.55 -17.42
N ASP A 96 -5.22 6.31 -16.93
CA ASP A 96 -5.52 7.65 -16.43
C ASP A 96 -5.76 8.62 -17.60
N VAL A 97 -6.18 9.83 -17.27
CA VAL A 97 -6.56 10.88 -18.23
C VAL A 97 -5.38 11.36 -19.09
N GLU A 98 -4.14 11.09 -18.69
CA GLU A 98 -2.90 11.55 -19.33
C GLU A 98 -2.14 10.40 -20.03
N GLY A 99 -2.76 9.22 -20.15
CA GLY A 99 -2.17 8.06 -20.84
C GLY A 99 -1.27 7.20 -19.95
N GLY A 100 -1.24 7.45 -18.64
CA GLY A 100 -0.68 6.54 -17.64
C GLY A 100 -1.59 5.34 -17.38
N CYS A 101 -1.09 4.40 -16.59
CA CYS A 101 -1.78 3.20 -16.13
C CYS A 101 -2.11 3.35 -14.65
N VAL A 102 -3.37 3.14 -14.27
CA VAL A 102 -3.71 2.97 -12.86
C VAL A 102 -3.32 1.54 -12.45
N LEU A 103 -2.55 1.39 -11.38
CA LEU A 103 -2.33 0.10 -10.73
C LEU A 103 -3.35 -0.11 -9.63
N ASN A 104 -4.09 -1.21 -9.71
CA ASN A 104 -4.93 -1.69 -8.62
C ASN A 104 -4.21 -2.82 -7.89
N ILE A 105 -3.93 -2.61 -6.60
CA ILE A 105 -3.34 -3.60 -5.70
C ILE A 105 -4.36 -3.91 -4.61
N THR A 106 -4.72 -5.19 -4.47
CA THR A 106 -5.57 -5.64 -3.37
C THR A 106 -4.78 -6.54 -2.43
N VAL A 107 -4.86 -6.28 -1.13
CA VAL A 107 -4.38 -7.18 -0.06
C VAL A 107 -5.62 -7.70 0.65
N THR A 108 -5.87 -9.01 0.58
CA THR A 108 -6.99 -9.66 1.26
C THR A 108 -6.46 -10.61 2.31
N ASP A 109 -6.97 -10.51 3.53
CA ASP A 109 -6.62 -11.39 4.63
C ASP A 109 -7.82 -12.23 5.10
N THR A 110 -7.52 -13.24 5.91
CA THR A 110 -8.52 -14.11 6.56
C THR A 110 -8.66 -13.81 8.06
N SER A 111 -8.44 -12.56 8.47
CA SER A 111 -8.58 -12.16 9.87
C SER A 111 -10.04 -12.30 10.33
N ILE A 112 -10.30 -12.06 11.62
CA ILE A 112 -11.68 -11.98 12.11
C ILE A 112 -12.43 -10.77 11.52
N GLY A 113 -11.78 -9.91 10.73
CA GLY A 113 -12.39 -8.70 10.20
C GLY A 113 -12.70 -7.68 11.31
N MET A 114 -13.50 -6.68 10.96
CA MET A 114 -13.79 -5.54 11.82
C MET A 114 -15.30 -5.32 11.95
N LEU A 115 -15.70 -4.78 13.10
CA LEU A 115 -17.03 -4.20 13.29
C LEU A 115 -17.15 -2.87 12.53
N PRO A 116 -18.37 -2.43 12.17
CA PRO A 116 -18.58 -1.16 11.48
C PRO A 116 -17.92 0.04 12.19
N GLU A 117 -18.00 0.08 13.51
CA GLU A 117 -17.43 1.17 14.32
C GLU A 117 -15.90 1.19 14.27
N GLU A 118 -15.26 0.02 14.23
CA GLU A 118 -13.80 -0.10 14.09
C GLU A 118 -13.33 0.34 12.69
N LEU A 119 -14.12 0.02 11.66
CA LEU A 119 -13.82 0.40 10.27
C LEU A 119 -13.85 1.92 10.07
N ASP A 120 -14.78 2.62 10.73
CA ASP A 120 -14.88 4.09 10.69
C ASP A 120 -13.65 4.78 11.32
N GLU A 121 -13.02 4.13 12.30
CA GLU A 121 -11.90 4.68 13.06
C GLU A 121 -10.51 4.19 12.59
N ILE A 122 -10.44 3.21 11.69
CA ILE A 122 -9.20 2.49 11.33
C ILE A 122 -8.06 3.40 10.85
N PHE A 123 -8.42 4.51 10.22
CA PHE A 123 -7.46 5.49 9.71
C PHE A 123 -7.36 6.76 10.56
N ILE A 124 -7.99 6.80 11.73
CA ILE A 124 -7.82 7.91 12.65
C ILE A 124 -6.43 7.75 13.31
N PRO A 125 -5.59 8.79 13.31
CA PRO A 125 -4.38 8.78 14.12
C PRO A 125 -4.75 8.55 15.58
N SER A 126 -4.11 7.60 16.25
CA SER A 126 -4.31 7.40 17.68
C SER A 126 -4.08 8.73 18.43
N ARG A 127 -5.05 9.14 19.26
CA ARG A 127 -4.91 10.32 20.12
C ARG A 127 -4.22 9.90 21.41
N GLN A 128 -3.10 10.54 21.74
CA GLN A 128 -2.57 10.49 23.10
C GLN A 128 -3.52 11.26 24.03
N HIS A 129 -4.10 10.57 25.00
CA HIS A 129 -4.76 11.20 26.15
C HIS A 129 -3.96 10.87 27.41
N GLY A 130 -3.34 11.88 28.03
CA GLY A 130 -2.91 11.87 29.43
C GLY A 130 -1.47 11.43 29.73
N ASP A 131 -0.92 12.02 30.79
CA ASP A 131 0.45 11.94 31.31
C ASP A 131 0.84 10.56 31.91
N TYR A 132 0.55 9.47 31.22
CA TYR A 132 1.14 8.16 31.52
C TYR A 132 1.92 7.66 30.32
N VAL A 133 3.25 7.70 30.46
CA VAL A 133 4.19 7.07 29.53
C VAL A 133 4.08 5.56 29.76
N ASP A 134 3.34 4.89 28.87
CA ASP A 134 3.59 3.48 28.58
C ASP A 134 3.56 3.22 27.06
N GLN A 135 4.43 2.30 26.65
CA GLN A 135 5.07 2.23 25.34
C GLN A 135 4.12 1.95 24.16
N ARG A 136 3.98 2.92 23.24
CA ARG A 136 4.32 2.80 21.81
C ARG A 136 3.77 3.99 21.00
N GLU A 137 4.64 4.53 20.16
CA GLU A 137 4.38 5.50 19.09
C GLU A 137 3.52 4.90 17.96
N LYS A 138 2.38 4.28 18.26
CA LYS A 138 1.52 3.72 17.22
C LYS A 138 0.67 4.83 16.62
N LYS A 139 1.25 5.66 15.74
CA LYS A 139 0.46 6.14 14.58
C LYS A 139 -0.23 4.89 14.02
N SER A 140 -1.54 4.93 13.74
CA SER A 140 -2.19 3.79 13.09
C SER A 140 -1.34 3.43 11.86
N GLU A 141 -0.79 2.21 11.81
CA GLU A 141 0.08 1.77 10.72
C GLU A 141 -0.63 2.01 9.38
N LEU A 142 -1.95 1.79 9.35
CA LEU A 142 -2.82 2.07 8.22
C LEU A 142 -3.01 3.56 7.94
N PHE A 143 -3.03 4.42 8.95
CA PHE A 143 -2.97 5.87 8.71
C PHE A 143 -1.70 6.23 7.95
N TYR A 144 -0.53 5.76 8.40
CA TYR A 144 0.73 6.03 7.70
C TYR A 144 0.73 5.49 6.27
N VAL A 145 0.24 4.26 6.07
CA VAL A 145 0.12 3.65 4.75
C VAL A 145 -0.83 4.44 3.84
N ARG A 146 -1.95 4.98 4.36
CA ARG A 146 -2.86 5.85 3.61
C ARG A 146 -2.19 7.15 3.17
N GLU A 147 -1.35 7.72 4.02
CA GLU A 147 -0.62 8.94 3.71
C GLU A 147 0.48 8.71 2.67
N LEU A 148 1.16 7.55 2.72
CA LEU A 148 2.06 7.13 1.64
C LEU A 148 1.31 6.93 0.32
N ALA A 149 0.11 6.35 0.34
CA ALA A 149 -0.71 6.21 -0.86
C ALA A 149 -1.07 7.57 -1.47
N ARG A 150 -1.44 8.55 -0.64
CA ARG A 150 -1.71 9.93 -1.07
C ARG A 150 -0.49 10.63 -1.68
N LEU A 151 0.72 10.31 -1.21
CA LEU A 151 1.94 10.86 -1.80
C LEU A 151 2.19 10.35 -3.22
N LEU A 152 1.72 9.14 -3.54
CA LEU A 152 1.73 8.61 -4.90
C LEU A 152 0.51 9.04 -5.71
N ASP A 153 -0.20 10.09 -5.27
CA ASP A 153 -1.48 10.53 -5.84
C ASP A 153 -2.50 9.38 -5.98
N GLY A 154 -2.42 8.42 -5.05
CA GLY A 154 -3.28 7.24 -5.00
C GLY A 154 -4.38 7.34 -3.95
N ASN A 155 -5.23 6.31 -3.95
CA ASN A 155 -6.31 6.13 -2.99
C ASN A 155 -6.23 4.74 -2.36
N LEU A 156 -6.50 4.68 -1.05
CA LEU A 156 -6.57 3.44 -0.28
C LEU A 156 -7.97 3.33 0.34
N SER A 157 -8.66 2.24 0.05
CA SER A 157 -9.97 1.90 0.62
C SER A 157 -9.91 0.57 1.34
N VAL A 158 -10.83 0.36 2.28
CA VAL A 158 -10.91 -0.85 3.09
C VAL A 158 -12.34 -1.35 3.09
N HIS A 159 -12.50 -2.65 2.89
CA HIS A 159 -13.75 -3.36 3.10
C HIS A 159 -13.48 -4.49 4.07
N SER A 160 -14.24 -4.56 5.15
CA SER A 160 -14.14 -5.60 6.17
C SER A 160 -15.52 -5.95 6.68
N ALA A 161 -15.68 -7.19 7.12
CA ALA A 161 -16.85 -7.62 7.86
C ALA A 161 -16.43 -8.60 8.95
N PHE A 162 -16.99 -8.45 10.14
CA PHE A 162 -16.71 -9.33 11.27
C PHE A 162 -17.02 -10.80 10.92
N GLY A 163 -16.02 -11.66 11.08
CA GLY A 163 -15.99 -13.08 10.70
C GLY A 163 -15.52 -13.38 9.26
N TRP A 164 -15.26 -12.38 8.42
CA TRP A 164 -15.03 -12.56 6.97
C TRP A 164 -13.68 -12.02 6.45
N GLY A 165 -12.82 -11.53 7.34
CA GLY A 165 -11.54 -10.94 6.98
C GLY A 165 -11.65 -9.52 6.42
N THR A 166 -10.54 -9.02 5.89
CA THR A 166 -10.42 -7.65 5.41
C THR A 166 -9.78 -7.60 4.03
N ARG A 167 -10.27 -6.69 3.19
CA ARG A 167 -9.69 -6.33 1.89
C ARG A 167 -9.29 -4.86 1.86
N TYR A 168 -8.00 -4.63 1.70
CA TYR A 168 -7.42 -3.33 1.36
C TYR A 168 -7.32 -3.20 -0.15
N SER A 169 -7.82 -2.11 -0.72
CA SER A 169 -7.74 -1.82 -2.16
C SER A 169 -7.03 -0.48 -2.38
N LEU A 170 -5.84 -0.57 -2.96
CA LEU A 170 -4.98 0.55 -3.32
C LEU A 170 -5.09 0.78 -4.83
N SER A 171 -5.37 2.01 -5.23
CA SER A 171 -5.28 2.47 -6.63
C SER A 171 -4.24 3.57 -6.73
N VAL A 172 -3.21 3.40 -7.54
CA VAL A 172 -2.13 4.39 -7.72
C VAL A 172 -1.89 4.63 -9.20
N ALA A 173 -1.85 5.91 -9.60
CA ALA A 173 -1.49 6.29 -10.96
C ALA A 173 0.00 6.06 -11.18
N MET A 174 0.35 5.35 -12.25
CA MET A 174 1.72 5.07 -12.66
C MET A 174 1.86 5.42 -14.13
N HIS A 175 2.94 6.09 -14.51
CA HIS A 175 3.17 6.35 -15.92
C HIS A 175 3.78 5.11 -16.58
N GLY A 176 3.48 4.87 -17.86
CA GLY A 176 4.25 3.91 -18.64
C GLY A 176 5.70 4.37 -18.70
N ALA A 177 6.67 3.49 -18.41
CA ALA A 177 8.07 3.87 -18.56
C ALA A 177 8.32 4.23 -20.03
N ALA A 178 8.79 5.45 -20.30
CA ALA A 178 9.18 5.84 -21.66
C ALA A 178 10.23 4.82 -22.14
N MET A 179 9.92 4.09 -23.22
CA MET A 179 10.93 3.26 -23.87
C MET A 179 12.00 4.22 -24.39
N HIS A 180 13.18 4.16 -23.80
CA HIS A 180 14.34 4.82 -24.37
C HIS A 180 14.63 4.08 -25.68
N VAL A 181 14.12 4.60 -26.81
CA VAL A 181 14.57 4.18 -28.13
C VAL A 181 16.01 4.67 -28.20
N SER A 182 16.95 3.77 -27.91
CA SER A 182 18.35 4.01 -28.21
C SER A 182 18.44 4.11 -29.73
N ASN A 183 18.49 5.33 -30.24
CA ASN A 183 18.95 5.62 -31.60
C ASN A 183 20.39 5.11 -31.69
N TRP A 184 20.54 3.89 -32.18
CA TRP A 184 21.75 3.46 -32.87
C TRP A 184 21.53 3.77 -34.34
N ASP A 185 22.00 4.93 -34.77
CA ASP A 185 22.49 5.20 -36.13
C ASP A 185 23.99 5.51 -36.03
#